data_AF-A0A133UA09-F1
#
_entry.id   AF-A0A133UA09-F1
#
_cell.length_a   1.000
_cell.length_b   1.000
_cell.length_c   1.000
_cell.angle_alpha   90.00
_cell.angle_beta   90.00
_cell.angle_gamma   90.00
#
_symmetry.space_group_name_H-M   'P 1'
#
loop_
_entity.id
_entity.type
_entity.pdbx_description
1 polymer ?
#
loop_
_entity_poly.entity_id
_entity_poly.type
_entity_poly.pdbx_seq_one_letter_code
_entity_poly.pdbx_strand_id
1 'polypeptide(L)'
;MGLKNRRSSHKKKKRKIRSYLYKEPLVKRFKDKFGLSEEVIDAATLIFRLFVGLGKGLSSTQKHSYSAVAVWYAAKLIEEKELSKEKLAETSDVSSRTLARRFRDLEDDEDSKKVLNYVKHKIKKWSEKRERRLQNLL
;
A
#
# COMPACT_ATOMS: atom_id res chain seq x y z
N MET A 1 31.95 15.33 -22.83
CA MET A 1 31.43 14.01 -22.38
C MET A 1 30.70 14.04 -21.01
N GLY A 2 29.94 15.09 -20.64
CA GLY A 2 29.43 15.26 -19.25
C GLY A 2 27.96 14.91 -18.97
N LEU A 3 27.12 14.75 -20.00
CA LEU A 3 25.66 14.68 -19.82
C LEU A 3 25.11 13.28 -19.51
N LYS A 4 25.79 12.20 -19.94
CA LYS A 4 25.35 10.82 -19.72
C LYS A 4 25.44 10.38 -18.24
N ASN A 5 26.42 10.88 -17.48
CA ASN A 5 26.64 10.51 -16.07
C ASN A 5 25.68 11.17 -15.06
N ARG A 6 25.20 12.39 -15.32
CA ARG A 6 24.21 13.06 -14.45
C ARG A 6 22.84 12.36 -14.48
N ARG A 7 22.43 11.83 -15.64
CA ARG A 7 21.16 11.08 -15.78
C ARG A 7 21.17 9.74 -15.04
N SER A 8 22.32 9.05 -14.97
CA SER A 8 22.43 7.76 -14.26
C SER A 8 22.43 7.94 -12.73
N SER A 9 23.11 8.97 -12.20
CA SER A 9 23.14 9.26 -10.75
C SER A 9 21.77 9.72 -10.23
N HIS A 10 21.04 10.52 -11.03
CA HIS A 10 19.71 10.99 -10.68
C HIS A 10 18.67 9.85 -10.70
N LYS A 11 18.76 8.91 -11.65
CA LYS A 11 17.96 7.67 -11.66
C LYS A 11 18.24 6.80 -10.43
N LYS A 12 19.52 6.64 -10.03
CA LYS A 12 19.89 5.92 -8.79
C LYS A 12 19.33 6.58 -7.53
N LYS A 13 19.44 7.91 -7.40
CA LYS A 13 18.82 8.67 -6.28
C LYS A 13 17.31 8.46 -6.21
N LYS A 14 16.59 8.59 -7.34
CA LYS A 14 15.15 8.34 -7.41
C LYS A 14 14.78 6.89 -7.03
N ARG A 15 15.54 5.89 -7.47
CA ARG A 15 15.35 4.48 -7.06
C ARG A 15 15.52 4.29 -5.55
N LYS A 16 16.55 4.90 -4.96
CA LYS A 16 16.82 4.81 -3.52
C LYS A 16 15.68 5.46 -2.72
N ILE A 17 15.25 6.66 -3.09
CA ILE A 17 14.11 7.36 -2.48
C ILE A 17 12.83 6.52 -2.60
N ARG A 18 12.55 5.94 -3.78
CA ARG A 18 11.43 5.01 -3.94
C ARG A 18 11.54 3.81 -2.99
N SER A 19 12.71 3.20 -2.86
CA SER A 19 12.88 2.07 -1.92
C SER A 19 12.58 2.44 -0.46
N TYR A 20 12.89 3.67 -0.03
CA TYR A 20 12.46 4.18 1.28
C TYR A 20 10.97 4.50 1.34
N LEU A 21 10.37 4.90 0.22
CA LEU A 21 8.93 5.16 0.13
C LEU A 21 8.06 3.89 0.16
N TYR A 22 8.59 2.72 -0.16
CA TYR A 22 7.84 1.45 -0.15
C TYR A 22 8.27 0.50 0.97
N LYS A 23 9.25 0.88 1.78
CA LYS A 23 9.59 0.15 3.01
C LYS A 23 8.72 0.64 4.16
N GLU A 24 7.72 -0.15 4.51
CA GLU A 24 6.89 0.05 5.70
C GLU A 24 6.81 -1.25 6.51
N PRO A 25 7.53 -1.37 7.65
CA PRO A 25 7.57 -2.61 8.44
C PRO A 25 6.18 -3.09 8.87
N LEU A 26 5.29 -2.16 9.22
CA LEU A 26 3.93 -2.48 9.65
C LEU A 26 3.09 -3.14 8.55
N VAL A 27 3.37 -2.86 7.28
CA VAL A 27 2.69 -3.48 6.13
C VAL A 27 3.40 -4.77 5.70
N LYS A 28 4.73 -4.81 5.76
CA LYS A 28 5.52 -5.97 5.30
C LYS A 28 5.24 -7.26 6.08
N ARG A 29 4.93 -7.17 7.38
CA ARG A 29 4.60 -8.35 8.21
C ARG A 29 3.39 -9.15 7.68
N PHE A 30 2.53 -8.55 6.86
CA PHE A 30 1.37 -9.22 6.29
C PHE A 30 1.69 -10.08 5.07
N LYS A 31 2.85 -9.86 4.42
CA LYS A 31 3.20 -10.53 3.17
C LYS A 31 3.20 -12.05 3.33
N ASP A 32 3.99 -12.56 4.27
CA ASP A 32 4.18 -14.00 4.44
C ASP A 32 2.97 -14.62 5.15
N LYS A 33 2.38 -13.93 6.14
CA LYS A 33 1.17 -14.37 6.86
C LYS A 33 -0.04 -14.61 5.94
N PHE A 34 -0.15 -13.86 4.84
CA PHE A 34 -1.31 -13.94 3.93
C PHE A 34 -0.95 -14.39 2.51
N GLY A 35 0.32 -14.71 2.24
CA GLY A 35 0.79 -15.12 0.91
C GLY A 35 0.52 -14.06 -0.17
N LEU A 36 0.79 -12.79 0.13
CA LEU A 36 0.49 -11.66 -0.75
C LEU A 36 1.64 -11.38 -1.72
N SER A 37 1.31 -10.95 -2.94
CA SER A 37 2.33 -10.48 -3.89
C SER A 37 3.02 -9.20 -3.43
N GLU A 38 4.22 -8.93 -3.94
CA GLU A 38 4.92 -7.65 -3.72
C GLU A 38 4.10 -6.46 -4.23
N GLU A 39 3.28 -6.67 -5.27
CA GLU A 39 2.41 -5.62 -5.83
C GLU A 39 1.32 -5.21 -4.82
N VAL A 40 0.73 -6.17 -4.10
CA VAL A 40 -0.20 -5.90 -2.99
C VAL A 40 0.50 -5.15 -1.87
N ILE A 41 1.73 -5.52 -1.50
CA ILE A 41 2.48 -4.85 -0.42
C ILE A 41 2.84 -3.42 -0.78
N ASP A 42 3.27 -3.17 -2.03
CA ASP A 42 3.57 -1.83 -2.52
C ASP A 42 2.30 -0.96 -2.53
N ALA A 43 1.17 -1.50 -3.00
CA ALA A 43 -0.11 -0.81 -2.99
C ALA A 43 -0.61 -0.52 -1.58
N ALA A 44 -0.57 -1.51 -0.68
CA ALA A 44 -0.92 -1.36 0.72
C ALA A 44 -0.07 -0.28 1.39
N THR A 45 1.22 -0.19 1.07
CA THR A 45 2.10 0.85 1.59
C THR A 45 1.68 2.25 1.13
N LEU A 46 1.24 2.40 -0.13
CA LEU A 46 0.70 3.68 -0.62
C LEU A 46 -0.61 4.05 0.07
N ILE A 47 -1.55 3.10 0.16
CA ILE A 47 -2.84 3.30 0.83
C ILE A 47 -2.61 3.69 2.29
N PHE A 48 -1.79 2.94 3.01
CA PHE A 48 -1.45 3.19 4.40
C PHE A 48 -0.92 4.62 4.59
N ARG A 49 0.01 5.04 3.74
CA ARG A 49 0.62 6.38 3.82
C ARG A 49 -0.37 7.51 3.56
N LEU A 50 -1.36 7.27 2.71
CA LEU A 50 -2.43 8.21 2.45
C LEU A 50 -3.37 8.30 3.66
N PHE A 51 -3.77 7.17 4.24
CA PHE A 51 -4.59 7.14 5.47
C PHE A 51 -3.91 7.85 6.64
N VAL A 52 -2.60 7.68 6.79
CA VAL A 52 -1.86 8.33 7.88
C VAL A 52 -1.32 9.72 7.52
N GLY A 53 -1.58 10.22 6.31
CA GLY A 53 -1.30 11.60 5.90
C GLY A 53 0.16 12.08 6.06
N LEU A 54 1.17 11.19 6.01
CA LEU A 54 2.58 11.45 6.37
C LEU A 54 2.94 11.35 7.87
N GLY A 55 2.08 10.76 8.69
CA GLY A 55 2.45 10.08 9.94
C GLY A 55 2.62 10.95 11.19
N LYS A 56 2.25 12.23 11.17
CA LYS A 56 2.28 13.09 12.37
C LYS A 56 0.92 13.05 13.08
N GLY A 57 0.91 12.60 14.34
CA GLY A 57 -0.25 12.71 15.24
C GLY A 57 -1.04 11.43 15.55
N LEU A 58 -0.74 10.29 14.92
CA LEU A 58 -1.42 9.02 15.22
C LEU A 58 -0.67 8.19 16.28
N SER A 59 -1.44 7.54 17.17
CA SER A 59 -0.92 6.57 18.14
C SER A 59 -0.39 5.31 17.45
N SER A 60 0.40 4.51 18.18
CA SER A 60 0.90 3.22 17.68
C SER A 60 -0.25 2.30 17.28
N THR A 61 -1.26 2.16 18.13
CA THR A 61 -2.46 1.35 17.86
C THR A 61 -3.19 1.82 16.61
N GLN A 62 -3.31 3.14 16.40
CA GLN A 62 -3.91 3.67 15.18
C GLN A 62 -3.11 3.26 13.95
N LYS A 63 -1.78 3.45 13.95
CA LYS A 63 -0.91 3.03 12.84
C LYS A 63 -1.04 1.54 12.54
N HIS A 64 -1.06 0.70 13.58
CA HIS A 64 -1.24 -0.74 13.43
C HIS A 64 -2.59 -1.07 12.78
N SER A 65 -3.68 -0.49 13.27
CA SER A 65 -5.02 -0.71 12.71
C SER A 65 -5.14 -0.22 11.26
N TYR A 66 -4.61 0.97 10.91
CA TYR A 66 -4.61 1.46 9.53
C TYR A 66 -3.73 0.63 8.59
N SER A 67 -2.62 0.05 9.09
CA SER A 67 -1.80 -0.84 8.28
C SER A 67 -2.57 -2.10 7.87
N ALA A 68 -3.36 -2.67 8.77
CA ALA A 68 -4.20 -3.84 8.47
C ALA A 68 -5.31 -3.50 7.47
N VAL A 69 -5.98 -2.35 7.63
CA VAL A 69 -7.04 -1.94 6.70
C VAL A 69 -6.47 -1.66 5.30
N ALA A 70 -5.30 -1.02 5.23
CA ALA A 70 -4.63 -0.76 3.96
C ALA A 70 -4.27 -2.06 3.20
N VAL A 71 -3.79 -3.08 3.93
CA VAL A 71 -3.51 -4.41 3.36
C VAL A 71 -4.79 -5.07 2.86
N TRP A 72 -5.89 -5.00 3.63
CA TRP A 72 -7.17 -5.56 3.21
C TRP A 72 -7.66 -4.95 1.89
N TYR A 73 -7.64 -3.61 1.78
CA TYR A 73 -8.05 -2.93 0.55
C TYR A 73 -7.13 -3.28 -0.62
N ALA A 74 -5.82 -3.31 -0.42
CA ALA A 74 -4.88 -3.65 -1.48
C ALA A 74 -5.07 -5.08 -2.00
N ALA A 75 -5.23 -6.06 -1.10
CA ALA A 75 -5.48 -7.45 -1.46
C ALA A 75 -6.79 -7.60 -2.24
N LYS A 76 -7.86 -6.95 -1.78
CA LYS A 76 -9.16 -6.94 -2.46
C LYS A 76 -9.10 -6.25 -3.82
N LEU A 77 -8.29 -5.21 -3.99
CA LEU A 77 -8.20 -4.44 -5.24
C LEU A 77 -7.35 -5.09 -6.33
N ILE A 78 -6.29 -5.82 -5.96
CA ILE A 78 -5.31 -6.37 -6.91
C ILE A 78 -5.53 -7.85 -7.15
N GLU A 79 -5.76 -8.61 -6.09
CA GLU A 79 -5.87 -10.07 -6.14
C GLU A 79 -7.30 -10.55 -5.93
N GLU A 80 -8.26 -9.63 -5.78
CA GLU A 80 -9.67 -9.93 -5.46
C GLU A 80 -9.82 -10.80 -4.20
N LYS A 81 -8.81 -10.77 -3.33
CA LYS A 81 -8.70 -11.63 -2.16
C LYS A 81 -9.25 -10.92 -0.93
N GLU A 82 -10.31 -11.48 -0.35
CA GLU A 82 -10.90 -10.96 0.88
C GLU A 82 -10.21 -11.60 2.10
N LEU A 83 -9.40 -10.81 2.80
CA LEU A 83 -8.67 -11.29 3.98
C LEU A 83 -9.58 -11.31 5.21
N SER A 84 -9.43 -12.34 6.05
CA SER A 84 -10.13 -12.42 7.33
C SER A 84 -9.76 -11.24 8.23
N LYS A 85 -10.77 -10.50 8.69
CA LYS A 85 -10.62 -9.36 9.60
C LYS A 85 -10.04 -9.79 10.96
N GLU A 86 -10.34 -10.99 11.42
CA GLU A 86 -9.81 -11.55 12.67
C GLU A 86 -8.30 -11.80 12.56
N LYS A 87 -7.87 -12.48 11.49
CA LYS A 87 -6.43 -12.70 11.24
C LYS A 87 -5.68 -11.39 11.03
N LEU A 88 -6.32 -10.40 10.41
CA LEU A 88 -5.75 -9.06 10.26
C LEU A 88 -5.56 -8.37 11.61
N ALA A 89 -6.55 -8.45 12.51
CA ALA A 89 -6.50 -7.89 13.85
C ALA A 89 -5.37 -8.53 14.67
N GLU A 90 -5.29 -9.87 14.65
CA GLU A 90 -4.21 -10.63 15.29
C GLU A 90 -2.83 -10.23 14.75
N THR A 91 -2.68 -10.19 13.42
CA THR A 91 -1.39 -9.85 12.78
C THR A 91 -1.00 -8.39 13.02
N SER A 92 -1.99 -7.50 13.20
CA SER A 92 -1.73 -6.10 13.53
C SER A 92 -1.50 -5.84 15.00
N ASP A 93 -1.73 -6.80 15.88
CA ASP A 93 -1.73 -6.60 17.34
C ASP A 93 -2.73 -5.52 17.76
N VAL A 94 -3.98 -5.64 17.27
CA VAL A 94 -5.09 -4.76 17.67
C VAL A 94 -6.34 -5.59 17.91
N SER A 95 -7.25 -5.10 18.75
CA SER A 95 -8.54 -5.76 18.94
C SER A 95 -9.40 -5.72 17.66
N SER A 96 -10.22 -6.76 17.45
CA SER A 96 -11.20 -6.80 16.36
C SER A 96 -12.13 -5.58 16.38
N ARG A 97 -12.48 -5.07 17.56
CA ARG A 97 -13.29 -3.86 17.74
C ARG A 97 -12.57 -2.61 17.22
N THR A 98 -11.28 -2.46 17.54
CA THR A 98 -10.46 -1.36 17.03
C THR A 98 -10.35 -1.39 15.52
N LEU A 99 -10.11 -2.58 14.95
CA LEU A 99 -10.02 -2.75 13.51
C LEU A 99 -11.36 -2.43 12.81
N ALA A 100 -12.46 -2.96 13.34
CA ALA A 100 -13.81 -2.69 12.81
C ALA A 100 -14.18 -1.20 12.86
N ARG A 101 -13.74 -0.47 13.88
CA ARG A 101 -13.91 0.99 13.93
C ARG A 101 -13.19 1.67 12.76
N ARG A 102 -11.96 1.28 12.44
CA ARG A 102 -11.21 1.88 11.31
C ARG A 102 -11.79 1.58 9.95
N PHE A 103 -12.38 0.40 9.76
CA PHE A 103 -13.14 0.12 8.54
C PHE A 103 -14.30 1.11 8.39
N ARG A 104 -15.11 1.29 9.44
CA ARG A 104 -16.23 2.25 9.42
C ARG A 104 -15.76 3.68 9.18
N ASP A 105 -14.73 4.13 9.91
CA ASP A 105 -14.19 5.49 9.74
C ASP A 105 -13.79 5.79 8.28
N LEU A 106 -13.29 4.79 7.55
CA LEU A 106 -12.88 4.93 6.15
C LEU A 106 -14.03 4.71 5.14
N GLU A 107 -15.02 3.89 5.48
CA GLU A 107 -16.21 3.63 4.67
C GLU A 107 -17.20 4.81 4.71
N ASP A 108 -17.26 5.52 5.83
CA ASP A 108 -18.14 6.67 6.02
C ASP A 108 -17.49 7.99 5.54
N ASP A 109 -16.16 8.03 5.40
CA ASP A 109 -15.42 9.20 4.95
C ASP A 109 -15.34 9.31 3.41
N GLU A 110 -15.95 10.36 2.85
CA GLU A 110 -15.92 10.63 1.41
C GLU A 110 -14.50 10.88 0.89
N ASP A 111 -13.63 11.50 1.68
CA ASP A 111 -12.27 11.79 1.25
C ASP A 111 -11.44 10.51 1.18
N SER A 112 -11.63 9.59 2.13
CA SER A 112 -11.09 8.22 2.06
C SER A 112 -11.54 7.48 0.80
N LYS A 113 -12.81 7.60 0.40
CA LYS A 113 -13.31 7.02 -0.87
C LYS A 113 -12.62 7.61 -2.10
N LYS A 114 -12.46 8.93 -2.17
CA LYS A 114 -11.74 9.60 -3.28
C LYS A 114 -10.30 9.13 -3.36
N VAL A 115 -9.63 9.00 -2.22
CA VAL A 115 -8.25 8.52 -2.11
C VAL A 115 -8.12 7.07 -2.59
N LEU A 116 -9.01 6.17 -2.13
CA LEU A 116 -9.02 4.78 -2.57
C LEU A 116 -9.25 4.65 -4.08
N ASN A 117 -10.17 5.44 -4.63
CA ASN A 117 -10.41 5.50 -6.08
C ASN A 117 -9.19 6.00 -6.86
N TYR A 118 -8.49 7.02 -6.36
CA TYR A 118 -7.24 7.49 -6.95
C TYR A 118 -6.17 6.38 -6.97
N VAL A 119 -5.99 5.68 -5.85
CA VAL A 119 -5.03 4.57 -5.76
C VAL A 119 -5.39 3.46 -6.73
N LYS A 120 -6.66 3.05 -6.79
CA LYS A 120 -7.18 2.06 -7.76
C LYS A 120 -6.84 2.47 -9.19
N HIS A 121 -7.07 3.72 -9.56
CA HIS A 121 -6.74 4.24 -10.89
C HIS A 121 -5.24 4.18 -11.19
N LYS A 122 -4.38 4.53 -10.21
CA LYS A 122 -2.92 4.50 -10.37
C LYS A 122 -2.38 3.09 -10.52
N ILE A 123 -2.88 2.14 -9.72
CA ILE A 123 -2.54 0.72 -9.79
C ILE A 123 -2.93 0.18 -11.17
N LYS A 124 -4.17 0.42 -11.62
CA LYS A 124 -4.64 0.01 -12.95
C LYS A 124 -3.72 0.52 -14.06
N LYS A 125 -3.40 1.81 -14.05
CA LYS A 125 -2.51 2.44 -15.03
C LYS A 125 -1.08 1.86 -15.01
N TRP A 126 -0.60 1.41 -13.86
CA TRP A 126 0.70 0.74 -13.76
C TRP A 126 0.67 -0.69 -14.29
N SER A 127 -0.39 -1.43 -13.98
CA SER A 127 -0.63 -2.77 -14.52
C SER A 127 -0.72 -2.75 -16.05
N GLU A 128 -1.57 -1.89 -16.63
CA GLU A 128 -1.70 -1.73 -18.08
C GLU A 128 -0.36 -1.38 -18.76
N LYS A 129 0.44 -0.52 -18.12
CA LYS A 129 1.76 -0.14 -18.64
C LYS A 129 2.76 -1.28 -18.60
N ARG A 130 2.67 -2.16 -17.59
CA ARG A 130 3.48 -3.36 -17.48
C ARG A 130 3.09 -4.37 -18.55
N GLU A 131 1.80 -4.58 -18.75
CA GLU A 131 1.24 -5.50 -19.76
C GLU A 131 1.65 -5.10 -21.18
N ARG A 132 1.50 -3.82 -21.55
CA ARG A 132 1.97 -3.29 -22.84
C ARG A 132 3.46 -3.50 -23.07
N ARG A 133 4.28 -3.46 -22.02
CA ARG A 133 5.71 -3.71 -22.14
C ARG A 133 6.02 -5.18 -22.35
N LEU A 134 5.26 -6.08 -21.72
CA LEU A 134 5.40 -7.52 -21.91
C LEU A 134 5.00 -7.92 -23.33
N GLN A 135 3.90 -7.35 -23.85
CA GLN A 135 3.46 -7.58 -25.23
C GLN A 135 4.47 -7.06 -26.27
N ASN A 136 5.21 -5.99 -25.98
CA ASN A 136 6.26 -5.48 -26.86
C ASN A 136 7.60 -6.25 -26.77
N LEU A 137 7.71 -7.21 -25.84
CA LEU A 137 8.89 -8.05 -25.64
C LEU A 137 8.70 -9.48 -26.14
N LEU A 138 7.46 -9.87 -26.47
CA LEU A 138 7.08 -11.12 -27.12
C LEU A 138 6.94 -10.89 -28.63
#